data_AF-M7NA59-F1
#
_entry.id   AF-M7NA59-F1
#
_cell.length_a   1.000
_cell.length_b   1.000
_cell.length_c   1.000
_cell.angle_alpha   90.00
_cell.angle_beta   90.00
_cell.angle_gamma   90.00
#
_symmetry.space_group_name_H-M   'P 1'
#
loop_
_entity.id
_entity.type
_entity.pdbx_description
1 polymer ?
#
loop_
_entity_poly.entity_id
_entity_poly.type
_entity_poly.pdbx_seq_one_letter_code
_entity_poly.pdbx_strand_id
1 'polypeptide(L)'
;MAQVWGLQVPEMAIITIPPHVAQDFHYSSRYKESFFEQPLFGSLLVELASDFSPYIGSLSKKEYQDFEYGPELLLIGVFDLWIGNRDRKKSNPNILLSQNSDSGKFCFHPIDHTAAFAYQPYHKVRDAMVHVPESIMDCGFVRSICRFENHKVLENLAGKVEICIKNTLEELDYIFDQVPKDWGFSKKQRKKLKEFFEDEARNKRIAASYLSYLKK
;
A
#
# COMPACT_ATOMS: atom_id res chain seq x y z
N MET A 1 -6.69 4.61 -3.78
CA MET A 1 -6.51 3.22 -4.28
C MET A 1 -6.42 2.22 -3.14
N ALA A 2 -5.40 2.25 -2.28
CA ALA A 2 -5.28 1.31 -1.15
C ALA A 2 -6.54 1.26 -0.25
N GLN A 3 -7.16 2.41 0.01
CA GLN A 3 -8.43 2.49 0.75
C GLN A 3 -9.58 1.72 0.07
N VAL A 4 -9.63 1.70 -1.27
CA VAL A 4 -10.67 0.94 -2.02
C VAL A 4 -10.47 -0.57 -1.87
N TRP A 5 -9.23 -1.01 -1.62
CA TRP A 5 -8.91 -2.40 -1.30
C TRP A 5 -9.23 -2.77 0.15
N GLY A 6 -9.69 -1.80 0.95
CA GLY A 6 -9.90 -1.97 2.39
C GLY A 6 -8.61 -2.08 3.20
N LEU A 7 -7.46 -1.68 2.63
CA LEU A 7 -6.21 -1.61 3.37
C LEU A 7 -6.26 -0.44 4.35
N GLN A 8 -5.87 -0.68 5.60
CA GLN A 8 -5.84 0.32 6.65
C GLN A 8 -4.66 1.28 6.47
N VAL A 9 -4.66 2.09 5.41
CA VAL A 9 -3.70 3.20 5.32
C VAL A 9 -4.09 4.28 6.32
N PRO A 10 -3.12 5.03 6.89
CA PRO A 10 -3.44 6.19 7.71
C PRO A 10 -4.37 7.15 6.94
N GLU A 11 -5.32 7.76 7.66
CA GLU A 11 -6.15 8.79 7.06
C GLU A 11 -5.27 9.89 6.47
N MET A 12 -5.61 10.33 5.27
CA MET A 12 -4.79 11.26 4.50
C MET A 12 -5.63 12.34 3.88
N ALA A 13 -5.05 13.53 3.77
CA ALA A 13 -5.68 14.68 3.16
C ALA A 13 -4.63 15.51 2.40
N ILE A 14 -5.10 16.22 1.39
CA ILE A 14 -4.34 17.34 0.85
C ILE A 14 -4.64 18.55 1.73
N ILE A 15 -3.60 19.13 2.31
CA ILE A 15 -3.71 20.25 3.25
C ILE A 15 -2.91 21.45 2.75
N THR A 16 -3.27 22.63 3.24
CA THR A 16 -2.45 23.85 3.12
C THR A 16 -2.12 24.32 4.52
N ILE A 17 -0.85 24.62 4.78
CA ILE A 17 -0.41 25.11 6.08
C ILE A 17 -0.26 26.63 6.00
N PRO A 18 -1.01 27.41 6.79
CA PRO A 18 -0.87 28.86 6.80
C PRO A 18 0.57 29.27 7.18
N PRO A 19 1.18 30.29 6.53
CA PRO A 19 2.56 30.67 6.77
C PRO A 19 2.90 30.95 8.24
N HIS A 20 1.98 31.58 8.99
CA HIS A 20 2.18 31.87 10.41
C HIS A 20 2.29 30.59 11.27
N VAL A 21 1.56 29.53 10.92
CA VAL A 21 1.68 28.23 11.61
C VAL A 21 3.06 27.61 11.33
N ALA A 22 3.56 27.76 10.10
CA ALA A 22 4.87 27.22 9.73
C ALA A 22 6.03 27.92 10.45
N GLN A 23 5.94 29.24 10.64
CA GLN A 23 6.99 30.05 11.30
C GLN A 23 7.25 29.65 12.76
N ASP A 24 6.26 29.06 13.44
CA ASP A 24 6.36 28.65 14.84
C ASP A 24 7.13 27.33 15.04
N PHE A 25 7.49 26.62 13.96
CA PHE A 25 8.23 25.36 14.04
C PHE A 25 9.72 25.50 13.68
N HIS A 26 10.58 24.91 14.51
CA HIS A 26 12.00 24.75 14.18
C HIS A 26 12.22 23.57 13.22
N TYR A 27 12.13 23.85 11.92
CA TYR A 27 12.42 22.85 10.90
C TYR A 27 13.91 22.56 10.73
N SER A 28 14.24 21.37 10.21
CA SER A 28 15.62 21.06 9.81
C SER A 28 16.09 21.98 8.68
N SER A 29 17.41 22.15 8.53
CA SER A 29 18.01 22.98 7.46
C SER A 29 17.68 22.54 6.02
N ARG A 30 17.03 21.38 5.84
CA ARG A 30 16.55 20.88 4.55
C ARG A 30 15.18 21.45 4.16
N TYR A 31 14.46 22.08 5.09
CA TYR A 31 13.15 22.69 4.83
C TYR A 31 13.29 24.12 4.31
N LYS A 32 12.34 24.51 3.45
CA LYS A 32 12.18 25.87 2.94
C LYS A 32 10.75 26.31 3.18
N GLU A 33 10.57 27.55 3.63
CA GLU A 33 9.23 28.12 3.86
C GLU A 33 8.33 28.03 2.63
N SER A 34 8.91 28.18 1.43
CA SER A 34 8.20 28.07 0.16
C SER A 34 7.55 26.70 -0.11
N PHE A 35 7.89 25.66 0.66
CA PHE A 35 7.19 24.38 0.58
C PHE A 35 5.77 24.45 1.16
N PHE A 36 5.51 25.35 2.12
CA PHE A 36 4.19 25.53 2.74
C PHE A 36 3.24 26.39 1.90
N GLU A 37 3.75 27.05 0.85
CA GLU A 37 2.95 27.84 -0.08
C GLU A 37 2.18 26.97 -1.10
N GLN A 38 2.36 25.65 -1.06
CA GLN A 38 1.80 24.69 -2.01
C GLN A 38 0.89 23.69 -1.30
N PRO A 39 -0.07 23.04 -1.99
CA PRO A 39 -0.80 21.92 -1.44
C PRO A 39 0.16 20.80 -1.03
N LEU A 40 0.03 20.36 0.23
CA LEU A 40 0.85 19.33 0.85
C LEU A 40 0.05 18.06 1.07
N PHE A 41 0.74 16.92 1.09
CA PHE A 41 0.19 15.68 1.61
C PHE A 41 0.31 15.66 3.13
N GLY A 42 -0.80 15.44 3.83
CA GLY A 42 -0.84 15.17 5.26
C GLY A 42 -1.42 13.79 5.53
N SER A 43 -0.88 13.11 6.52
CA SER A 43 -1.43 11.88 7.07
C SER A 43 -1.67 12.02 8.57
N LEU A 44 -2.76 11.46 9.06
CA LEU A 44 -3.03 11.38 10.49
C LEU A 44 -2.02 10.43 11.14
N LEU A 45 -1.60 10.78 12.36
CA LEU A 45 -0.72 9.93 13.16
C LEU A 45 -1.46 8.64 13.53
N VAL A 46 -0.81 7.49 13.35
CA VAL A 46 -1.27 6.22 13.91
C VAL A 46 -0.73 6.11 15.33
N GLU A 47 -1.59 6.36 16.30
CA GLU A 47 -1.23 6.35 17.72
C GLU A 47 -0.69 5.00 18.18
N LEU A 48 0.33 5.02 19.04
CA LEU A 48 0.99 3.83 19.62
C LEU A 48 1.47 2.83 18.56
N ALA A 49 1.72 3.28 17.34
CA ALA A 49 2.21 2.42 16.27
C ALA A 49 3.64 1.97 16.53
N SER A 50 3.93 0.73 16.15
CA SER A 50 5.28 0.16 16.09
C SER A 50 5.59 -0.29 14.67
N ASP A 51 6.87 -0.50 14.37
CA ASP A 51 7.32 -0.95 13.05
C ASP A 51 7.12 -2.47 12.88
N PHE A 52 6.73 -2.94 11.70
CA PHE A 52 6.54 -4.37 11.41
C PHE A 52 7.84 -5.19 11.33
N SER A 53 9.01 -4.57 11.15
CA SER A 53 10.29 -5.25 10.93
C SER A 53 10.62 -6.38 11.93
N PRO A 54 10.30 -6.29 13.24
CA PRO A 54 10.53 -7.37 14.18
C PRO A 54 9.80 -8.68 13.83
N TYR A 55 8.72 -8.61 13.03
CA TYR A 55 7.85 -9.74 12.66
C TYR A 55 8.12 -10.28 11.25
N ILE A 56 9.22 -9.88 10.62
CA ILE A 56 9.63 -10.38 9.29
C ILE A 56 9.99 -11.87 9.29
N GLY A 57 10.30 -12.44 10.46
CA GLY A 57 10.56 -13.86 10.65
C GLY A 57 9.30 -14.74 10.59
N SER A 58 9.50 -16.07 10.66
CA SER A 58 8.37 -16.97 10.90
C SER A 58 7.93 -16.84 12.36
N LEU A 59 6.63 -16.86 12.60
CA LEU A 59 6.03 -16.75 13.92
C LEU A 59 5.65 -18.12 14.47
N SER A 60 5.56 -18.21 15.80
CA SER A 60 4.83 -19.27 16.48
C SER A 60 3.32 -19.09 16.31
N LYS A 61 2.53 -20.13 16.61
CA LYS A 61 1.07 -20.05 16.55
C LYS A 61 0.52 -18.97 17.49
N LYS A 62 1.15 -18.78 18.67
CA LYS A 62 0.73 -17.79 19.66
C LYS A 62 0.95 -16.37 19.12
N GLU A 63 2.15 -16.08 18.64
CA GLU A 63 2.47 -14.77 18.06
C GLU A 63 1.61 -14.46 16.84
N TYR A 64 1.30 -15.46 16.01
CA TYR A 64 0.40 -15.29 14.87
C TYR A 64 -1.02 -14.91 15.29
N GLN A 65 -1.51 -15.40 16.43
CA GLN A 65 -2.84 -15.09 16.96
C GLN A 65 -2.96 -13.67 17.52
N ASP A 66 -1.82 -12.98 17.74
CA ASP A 66 -1.78 -11.57 18.14
C ASP A 66 -2.15 -10.63 16.97
N PHE A 67 -2.28 -11.13 15.74
CA PHE A 67 -2.69 -10.34 14.57
C PHE A 67 -4.18 -10.51 14.29
N GLU A 68 -4.84 -9.41 13.92
CA GLU A 68 -6.28 -9.39 13.63
C GLU A 68 -6.60 -10.26 12.41
N TYR A 69 -5.84 -10.09 11.32
CA TYR A 69 -6.02 -10.83 10.09
C TYR A 69 -4.70 -11.00 9.32
N GLY A 70 -4.00 -12.11 9.54
CA GLY A 70 -2.71 -12.40 8.90
C GLY A 70 -2.70 -12.32 7.36
N PRO A 71 -3.74 -12.80 6.64
CA PRO A 71 -3.80 -12.72 5.17
C PRO A 71 -3.87 -11.29 4.62
N GLU A 72 -4.09 -10.27 5.44
CA GLU A 72 -3.94 -8.88 5.03
C GLU A 72 -2.54 -8.59 4.49
N LEU A 73 -1.49 -9.21 5.04
CA LEU A 73 -0.13 -9.04 4.54
C LEU A 73 0.04 -9.54 3.10
N LEU A 74 -0.68 -10.61 2.71
CA LEU A 74 -0.72 -11.08 1.33
C LEU A 74 -1.47 -10.07 0.45
N LEU A 75 -2.59 -9.52 0.92
CA LEU A 75 -3.35 -8.52 0.18
C LEU A 75 -2.52 -7.25 -0.06
N ILE A 76 -1.77 -6.78 0.94
CA ILE A 76 -0.82 -5.67 0.84
C ILE A 76 0.25 -5.98 -0.24
N GLY A 77 0.85 -7.16 -0.19
CA GLY A 77 1.86 -7.55 -1.17
C GLY A 77 1.31 -7.67 -2.60
N VAL A 78 0.09 -8.18 -2.76
CA VAL A 78 -0.58 -8.23 -4.08
C VAL A 78 -0.92 -6.83 -4.56
N PHE A 79 -1.35 -5.93 -3.67
CA PHE A 79 -1.57 -4.52 -4.00
C PHE A 79 -0.28 -3.86 -4.51
N ASP A 80 0.85 -4.10 -3.85
CA ASP A 80 2.15 -3.59 -4.28
C ASP A 80 2.55 -4.09 -5.66
N LEU A 81 2.32 -5.37 -5.97
CA LEU A 81 2.51 -5.90 -7.32
C LEU A 81 1.56 -5.23 -8.33
N TRP A 82 0.32 -4.95 -7.93
CA TRP A 82 -0.69 -4.32 -8.78
C TRP A 82 -0.37 -2.87 -9.11
N ILE A 83 0.18 -2.09 -8.19
CA ILE A 83 0.60 -0.70 -8.48
C ILE A 83 2.07 -0.60 -8.90
N GLY A 84 2.86 -1.67 -8.75
CA GLY A 84 4.29 -1.67 -9.02
C GLY A 84 5.12 -0.96 -7.96
N ASN A 85 4.76 -1.08 -6.68
CA ASN A 85 5.52 -0.50 -5.57
C ASN A 85 6.83 -1.26 -5.37
N ARG A 86 7.97 -0.57 -5.51
CA ARG A 86 9.30 -1.19 -5.43
C ARG A 86 9.98 -1.09 -4.07
N ASP A 87 9.42 -0.32 -3.14
CA ASP A 87 10.11 -0.01 -1.89
C ASP A 87 9.64 -0.91 -0.74
N ARG A 88 8.38 -1.38 -0.78
CA ARG A 88 7.85 -2.31 0.23
C ARG A 88 8.39 -3.74 0.05
N LYS A 89 9.31 -4.12 0.92
CA LYS A 89 9.97 -5.45 0.92
C LYS A 89 10.42 -5.85 2.31
N LYS A 90 10.92 -7.08 2.47
CA LYS A 90 11.31 -7.60 3.80
C LYS A 90 12.31 -6.73 4.59
N SER A 91 13.21 -6.04 3.90
CA SER A 91 14.22 -5.16 4.52
C SER A 91 13.75 -3.72 4.70
N ASN A 92 12.62 -3.37 4.07
CA ASN A 92 11.97 -2.08 4.22
C ASN A 92 10.45 -2.29 4.16
N PRO A 93 9.82 -2.74 5.25
CA PRO A 93 8.43 -3.18 5.17
C PRO A 93 7.46 -2.04 4.90
N ASN A 94 7.78 -0.81 5.33
CA ASN A 94 6.89 0.35 5.25
C ASN A 94 5.46 -0.01 5.70
N ILE A 95 5.36 -0.73 6.83
CA ILE A 95 4.11 -1.14 7.47
C ILE A 95 4.23 -0.82 8.95
N LEU A 96 3.27 -0.05 9.46
CA LEU A 96 3.09 0.16 10.88
C LEU A 96 2.14 -0.90 11.45
N LEU A 97 2.31 -1.21 12.72
CA LEU A 97 1.41 -2.04 13.51
C LEU A 97 0.79 -1.18 14.61
N SER A 98 -0.54 -1.14 14.66
CA SER A 98 -1.28 -0.59 15.80
C SER A 98 -2.09 -1.70 16.46
N GLN A 99 -2.45 -1.52 17.73
CA GLN A 99 -3.41 -2.41 18.38
C GLN A 99 -4.83 -1.92 18.14
N ASN A 100 -5.71 -2.84 17.76
CA ASN A 100 -7.14 -2.60 17.76
C ASN A 100 -7.63 -2.46 19.21
N SER A 101 -8.38 -1.40 19.52
CA SER A 101 -8.85 -1.10 20.88
C SER A 101 -9.76 -2.19 21.46
N ASP A 102 -10.51 -2.88 20.60
CA ASP A 102 -11.55 -3.81 21.00
C ASP A 102 -11.00 -5.24 21.13
N SER A 103 -10.16 -5.67 20.18
CA SER A 103 -9.59 -7.02 20.17
C SER A 103 -8.22 -7.12 20.85
N GLY A 104 -7.51 -6.00 21.01
CA GLY A 104 -6.12 -5.95 21.47
C GLY A 104 -5.09 -6.48 20.45
N LYS A 105 -5.53 -6.87 19.26
CA LYS A 105 -4.68 -7.48 18.23
C LYS A 105 -4.06 -6.44 17.31
N PHE A 106 -2.93 -6.80 16.71
CA PHE A 106 -2.22 -5.98 15.74
C PHE A 106 -2.96 -5.90 14.41
N CYS A 107 -3.09 -4.68 13.89
CA CYS A 107 -3.56 -4.36 12.54
C CYS A 107 -2.43 -3.77 11.70
N PHE A 108 -2.43 -4.05 10.39
CA PHE A 108 -1.39 -3.59 9.48
C PHE A 108 -1.76 -2.26 8.85
N HIS A 109 -0.85 -1.28 8.92
CA HIS A 109 -1.01 0.01 8.24
C HIS A 109 0.08 0.20 7.19
N PRO A 110 -0.17 -0.15 5.92
CA PRO A 110 0.80 0.08 4.86
C PRO A 110 1.00 1.58 4.62
N ILE A 111 2.24 2.04 4.69
CA ILE A 111 2.63 3.43 4.48
C ILE A 111 3.61 3.55 3.31
N ASP A 112 3.96 4.79 2.97
CA ASP A 112 5.00 5.14 2.00
C ASP A 112 4.90 4.40 0.65
N HIS A 113 3.91 4.80 -0.15
CA HIS A 113 3.71 4.29 -1.50
C HIS A 113 4.45 5.13 -2.56
N THR A 114 5.48 5.88 -2.17
CA THR A 114 6.19 6.80 -3.08
C THR A 114 6.85 6.08 -4.26
N ALA A 115 7.18 4.80 -4.08
CA ALA A 115 7.75 3.93 -5.10
C ALA A 115 6.73 3.24 -6.01
N ALA A 116 5.45 3.62 -5.92
CA ALA A 116 4.42 3.18 -6.84
C ALA A 116 4.84 3.42 -8.30
N PHE A 117 4.35 2.57 -9.19
CA PHE A 117 4.68 2.60 -10.62
C PHE A 117 6.18 2.47 -10.90
N ALA A 118 6.95 1.86 -9.99
CA ALA A 118 8.40 1.73 -10.08
C ALA A 118 9.12 3.07 -10.33
N TYR A 119 8.62 4.15 -9.70
CA TYR A 119 9.05 5.54 -9.90
C TYR A 119 8.98 6.03 -11.35
N GLN A 120 8.26 5.32 -12.22
CA GLN A 120 8.15 5.73 -13.62
C GLN A 120 7.22 6.93 -13.75
N PRO A 121 7.56 7.88 -14.63
CA PRO A 121 6.59 8.90 -15.04
C PRO A 121 5.33 8.23 -15.58
N TYR A 122 4.15 8.71 -15.18
CA TYR A 122 2.86 8.09 -15.51
C TYR A 122 2.66 7.80 -17.02
N HIS A 123 3.22 8.63 -17.90
CA HIS A 123 3.11 8.44 -19.36
C HIS A 123 3.98 7.29 -19.91
N LYS A 124 4.90 6.73 -19.12
CA LYS A 124 5.78 5.59 -19.47
C LYS A 124 5.36 4.29 -18.80
N VAL A 125 4.40 4.34 -17.88
CA VAL A 125 3.98 3.16 -17.11
C VAL A 125 3.46 2.08 -18.08
N ARG A 126 4.03 0.89 -17.93
CA ARG A 126 3.69 -0.33 -18.66
C ARG A 126 4.12 -1.53 -17.83
N ASP A 127 3.44 -2.66 -18.03
CA ASP A 127 3.63 -3.87 -17.23
C ASP A 127 5.11 -4.30 -17.13
N ALA A 128 5.82 -4.32 -18.26
CA ALA A 128 7.24 -4.68 -18.32
C ALA A 128 8.18 -3.75 -17.51
N MET A 129 7.75 -2.53 -17.18
CA MET A 129 8.58 -1.55 -16.43
C MET A 129 8.31 -1.54 -14.94
N VAL A 130 7.13 -2.03 -14.51
CA VAL A 130 6.70 -2.00 -13.10
C VAL A 130 6.98 -3.30 -12.36
N HIS A 131 7.92 -4.11 -12.86
CA HIS A 131 8.34 -5.33 -12.19
C HIS A 131 8.85 -5.03 -10.76
N VAL A 132 8.37 -5.81 -9.80
CA VAL A 132 8.75 -5.73 -8.38
C VAL A 132 9.59 -6.97 -8.07
N PRO A 133 10.93 -6.83 -7.92
CA PRO A 133 11.83 -7.97 -7.78
C PRO A 133 11.83 -8.58 -6.38
N GLU A 134 11.55 -7.78 -5.35
CA GLU A 134 11.44 -8.20 -3.96
C GLU A 134 10.08 -7.76 -3.43
N SER A 135 9.35 -8.65 -2.76
CA SER A 135 8.05 -8.36 -2.18
C SER A 135 8.10 -8.50 -0.65
N ILE A 136 7.21 -7.81 0.05
CA ILE A 136 6.93 -8.11 1.47
C ILE A 136 6.48 -9.57 1.65
N MET A 137 5.88 -10.18 0.63
CA MET A 137 5.46 -11.59 0.67
C MET A 137 6.62 -12.58 0.73
N ASP A 138 7.86 -12.16 0.49
CA ASP A 138 9.06 -12.98 0.66
C ASP A 138 9.48 -13.18 2.12
N CYS A 139 8.79 -12.55 3.08
CA CYS A 139 9.11 -12.65 4.50
C CYS A 139 8.65 -13.97 5.15
N GLY A 140 9.20 -14.28 6.32
CA GLY A 140 8.83 -15.47 7.08
C GLY A 140 7.42 -15.44 7.67
N PHE A 141 6.84 -14.26 7.84
CA PHE A 141 5.45 -14.12 8.28
C PHE A 141 4.50 -14.86 7.34
N VAL A 142 4.73 -14.78 6.02
CA VAL A 142 3.91 -15.49 5.03
C VAL A 142 3.90 -17.00 5.23
N ARG A 143 5.03 -17.60 5.61
CA ARG A 143 5.06 -19.04 5.96
C ARG A 143 4.18 -19.37 7.16
N SER A 144 4.03 -18.42 8.09
CA SER A 144 3.15 -18.55 9.26
C SER A 144 1.68 -18.51 8.83
N ILE A 145 1.33 -17.64 7.87
CA ILE A 145 0.00 -17.64 7.24
C ILE A 145 -0.29 -19.02 6.63
N CYS A 146 0.62 -19.57 5.82
CA CYS A 146 0.43 -20.90 5.20
C CYS A 146 0.21 -22.01 6.23
N ARG A 147 0.85 -21.91 7.40
CA ARG A 147 0.81 -22.95 8.44
C ARG A 147 -0.43 -22.84 9.33
N PHE A 148 -0.87 -21.62 9.64
CA PHE A 148 -1.85 -21.39 10.71
C PHE A 148 -3.20 -20.88 10.21
N GLU A 149 -3.27 -20.35 8.99
CA GLU A 149 -4.52 -19.85 8.42
C GLU A 149 -5.39 -20.98 7.84
N ASN A 150 -6.69 -20.73 7.78
CA ASN A 150 -7.62 -21.65 7.12
C ASN A 150 -7.41 -21.66 5.59
N HIS A 151 -7.25 -22.85 5.01
CA HIS A 151 -7.09 -23.04 3.57
C HIS A 151 -8.17 -22.34 2.73
N LYS A 152 -9.44 -22.38 3.17
CA LYS A 152 -10.55 -21.72 2.47
C LYS A 152 -10.39 -20.20 2.41
N VAL A 153 -9.79 -19.59 3.44
CA VAL A 153 -9.50 -18.15 3.44
C VAL A 153 -8.48 -17.82 2.36
N LEU A 154 -7.46 -18.68 2.21
CA LEU A 154 -6.41 -18.50 1.20
C LEU A 154 -6.90 -18.78 -0.23
N GLU A 155 -7.79 -19.76 -0.43
CA GLU A 155 -8.43 -20.02 -1.73
C GLU A 155 -9.31 -18.85 -2.18
N ASN A 156 -10.03 -18.23 -1.25
CA ASN A 156 -10.94 -17.13 -1.56
C ASN A 156 -10.23 -15.78 -1.75
N LEU A 157 -8.93 -15.68 -1.43
CA LEU A 157 -8.20 -14.41 -1.52
C LEU A 157 -8.09 -13.91 -2.98
N ALA A 158 -7.98 -14.80 -3.97
CA ALA A 158 -7.99 -14.41 -5.38
C ALA A 158 -9.28 -13.67 -5.77
N GLY A 159 -10.44 -14.21 -5.38
CA GLY A 159 -11.74 -13.57 -5.61
C GLY A 159 -11.84 -12.21 -4.90
N LYS A 160 -11.30 -12.11 -3.67
CA LYS A 160 -11.21 -10.81 -2.97
C LYS A 160 -10.36 -9.81 -3.76
N VAL A 161 -9.19 -10.21 -4.26
CA VAL A 161 -8.33 -9.33 -5.07
C VAL A 161 -9.02 -8.88 -6.35
N GLU A 162 -9.70 -9.78 -7.05
CA GLU A 162 -10.46 -9.44 -8.27
C GLU A 162 -11.54 -8.39 -7.97
N ILE A 163 -12.28 -8.55 -6.86
CA ILE A 163 -13.27 -7.56 -6.41
C ILE A 163 -12.58 -6.22 -6.08
N CYS A 164 -11.45 -6.23 -5.37
CA CYS A 164 -10.71 -5.01 -5.05
C CYS A 164 -10.22 -4.27 -6.32
N ILE A 165 -9.70 -5.00 -7.30
CA ILE A 165 -9.28 -4.45 -8.60
C ILE A 165 -10.49 -3.83 -9.29
N LYS A 166 -11.58 -4.59 -9.45
CA LYS A 166 -12.81 -4.13 -10.10
C LYS A 166 -13.34 -2.83 -9.46
N ASN A 167 -13.51 -2.82 -8.14
CA ASN A 167 -14.00 -1.64 -7.43
C ASN A 167 -13.05 -0.45 -7.62
N THR A 168 -11.74 -0.69 -7.64
CA THR A 168 -10.78 0.40 -7.89
C THR A 168 -10.89 0.94 -9.31
N LEU A 169 -11.12 0.09 -10.32
CA LEU A 169 -11.34 0.51 -11.70
C LEU A 169 -12.57 1.40 -11.84
N GLU A 170 -13.67 1.05 -11.16
CA GLU A 170 -14.90 1.84 -11.12
C GLU A 170 -14.68 3.23 -10.48
N GLU A 171 -13.79 3.32 -9.49
CA GLU A 171 -13.46 4.55 -8.75
C GLU A 171 -12.29 5.35 -9.35
N LEU A 172 -11.67 4.91 -10.45
CA LEU A 172 -10.43 5.52 -10.96
C LEU A 172 -10.58 7.00 -11.29
N ASP A 173 -11.68 7.42 -11.90
CA ASP A 173 -11.91 8.83 -12.22
C ASP A 173 -12.00 9.69 -10.96
N TYR A 174 -12.78 9.23 -9.98
CA TYR A 174 -12.90 9.91 -8.69
C TYR A 174 -11.53 10.03 -8.00
N ILE A 175 -10.76 8.94 -7.96
CA ILE A 175 -9.40 8.92 -7.38
C ILE A 175 -8.50 9.92 -8.10
N PHE A 176 -8.53 9.96 -9.44
CA PHE A 176 -7.70 10.87 -10.22
C PHE A 176 -8.10 12.33 -10.04
N ASP A 177 -9.37 12.61 -9.76
CA ASP A 177 -9.89 13.94 -9.45
C ASP A 177 -9.47 14.46 -8.08
N GLN A 178 -9.04 13.59 -7.16
CA GLN A 178 -8.47 14.01 -5.88
C GLN A 178 -7.03 14.56 -6.00
N VAL A 179 -6.34 14.32 -7.12
CA VAL A 179 -4.97 14.80 -7.31
C VAL A 179 -4.97 16.31 -7.59
N PRO A 180 -4.23 17.14 -6.83
CA PRO A 180 -4.15 18.57 -7.09
C PRO A 180 -3.71 18.88 -8.52
N LYS A 181 -4.38 19.83 -9.16
CA LYS A 181 -4.09 20.22 -10.56
C LYS A 181 -2.64 20.68 -10.72
N ASP A 182 -2.12 21.37 -9.73
CA ASP A 182 -0.77 21.96 -9.73
C ASP A 182 0.35 20.92 -9.67
N TRP A 183 0.03 19.67 -9.29
CA TRP A 183 0.99 18.56 -9.32
C TRP A 183 1.18 17.98 -10.74
N GLY A 184 0.52 18.56 -11.74
CA GLY A 184 0.81 18.28 -13.15
C GLY A 184 0.25 16.96 -13.66
N PHE A 185 -0.78 16.39 -13.03
CA PHE A 185 -1.40 15.15 -13.45
C PHE A 185 -2.36 15.35 -14.65
N SER A 186 -1.78 15.32 -15.85
CA SER A 186 -2.48 15.62 -17.10
C SER A 186 -3.49 14.55 -17.56
N LYS A 187 -4.42 14.95 -18.42
CA LYS A 187 -5.37 14.01 -19.09
C LYS A 187 -4.67 12.87 -19.83
N LYS A 188 -3.51 13.13 -20.44
CA LYS A 188 -2.71 12.11 -21.14
C LYS A 188 -2.17 11.06 -20.16
N GLN A 189 -1.68 11.49 -19.00
CA GLN A 189 -1.21 10.58 -17.95
C GLN A 189 -2.37 9.79 -17.34
N ARG A 190 -3.52 10.43 -17.09
CA ARG A 190 -4.75 9.76 -16.64
C ARG A 190 -5.15 8.63 -17.59
N LYS A 191 -5.28 8.93 -18.89
CA LYS A 191 -5.60 7.92 -19.91
C LYS A 191 -4.59 6.78 -19.89
N LYS A 192 -3.29 7.10 -19.81
CA LYS A 192 -2.24 6.07 -19.81
C LYS A 192 -2.30 5.15 -18.58
N LEU A 193 -2.59 5.70 -17.40
CA LEU A 193 -2.74 4.90 -16.18
C LEU A 193 -4.02 4.05 -16.23
N LYS A 194 -5.13 4.56 -16.79
CA LYS A 194 -6.33 3.74 -17.01
C LYS A 194 -6.04 2.52 -17.87
N GLU A 195 -5.44 2.73 -19.04
CA GLU A 195 -5.04 1.63 -19.94
C GLU A 195 -4.14 0.60 -19.24
N PHE A 196 -3.25 1.05 -18.35
CA PHE A 196 -2.38 0.17 -17.57
C PHE A 196 -3.13 -0.65 -16.52
N PHE A 197 -4.10 -0.04 -15.83
CA PHE A 197 -4.89 -0.72 -14.81
C PHE A 197 -6.01 -1.60 -15.39
N GLU A 198 -6.53 -1.27 -16.57
CA GLU A 198 -7.60 -2.00 -17.26
C GLU A 198 -7.11 -3.25 -18.00
N ASP A 199 -5.80 -3.52 -18.03
CA ASP A 199 -5.24 -4.73 -18.64
C ASP A 199 -5.70 -5.99 -17.88
N GLU A 200 -6.69 -6.68 -18.45
CA GLU A 200 -7.29 -7.88 -17.87
C GLU A 200 -6.29 -9.03 -17.71
N ALA A 201 -5.39 -9.22 -18.67
CA ALA A 201 -4.40 -10.30 -18.64
C ALA A 201 -3.42 -10.09 -17.48
N ARG A 202 -2.98 -8.84 -17.30
CA ARG A 202 -2.18 -8.42 -16.16
C ARG A 202 -2.94 -8.62 -14.84
N ASN A 203 -4.18 -8.16 -14.75
CA ASN A 203 -4.98 -8.25 -13.53
C ASN A 203 -5.20 -9.70 -13.09
N LYS A 204 -5.56 -10.60 -14.02
CA LYS A 204 -5.70 -12.04 -13.74
C LYS A 204 -4.39 -12.65 -13.22
N ARG A 205 -3.27 -12.31 -13.84
CA ARG A 205 -1.95 -12.79 -13.41
C ARG A 205 -1.59 -12.29 -12.01
N ILE A 206 -1.90 -11.04 -11.69
CA ILE A 206 -1.60 -10.43 -10.38
C ILE A 206 -2.52 -10.99 -9.29
N ALA A 207 -3.81 -11.18 -9.57
CA ALA A 207 -4.76 -11.75 -8.62
C ALA A 207 -4.33 -13.13 -8.08
N ALA A 208 -3.62 -13.91 -8.90
CA ALA A 208 -3.11 -15.23 -8.53
C ALA A 208 -1.64 -15.23 -8.04
N SER A 209 -0.95 -14.08 -7.97
CA SER A 209 0.51 -14.05 -7.74
C SER A 209 0.92 -14.61 -6.37
N TYR A 210 0.10 -14.37 -5.34
CA TYR A 210 0.35 -14.81 -3.97
C TYR A 210 0.42 -16.34 -3.85
N LEU A 211 -0.24 -17.09 -4.74
CA LEU A 211 -0.24 -18.56 -4.73
C LEU A 211 1.18 -19.13 -4.88
N SER A 212 2.09 -18.42 -5.56
CA SER A 212 3.49 -18.82 -5.69
C SER A 212 4.28 -18.72 -4.37
N TYR A 213 3.80 -17.90 -3.44
CA TYR A 213 4.38 -17.71 -2.11
C TYR A 213 3.83 -18.71 -1.10
N LEU A 214 2.64 -19.28 -1.34
CA LEU A 214 2.04 -20.31 -0.48
C LEU A 214 2.68 -21.70 -0.66
N LYS A 215 3.39 -21.91 -1.76
CA LYS A 215 4.04 -23.20 -2.12
C LYS A 215 5.46 -23.34 -1.58
N LYS A 216 6.00 -22.32 -0.93
CA LYS A 216 7.38 -22.27 -0.39
C LYS A 216 7.39 -22.49 1.12
#